data_AF-A0A0J6GZC6-F1
#
_entry.id   AF-A0A0J6GZC6-F1
#
_cell.length_a   1.000
_cell.length_b   1.000
_cell.length_c   1.000
_cell.angle_alpha   90.00
_cell.angle_beta   90.00
_cell.angle_gamma   90.00
#
_symmetry.space_group_name_H-M   'P 1'
#
loop_
_entity.id
_entity.type
_entity.pdbx_description
1 polymer ?
#
loop_
_entity_poly.entity_id
_entity_poly.type
_entity_poly.pdbx_seq_one_letter_code
_entity_poly.pdbx_strand_id
1 'polypeptide(L)'
;MNELETRERQRRRALWELERLQPGADQAKLHLAILDDIERRDREEPIGEAWAMSIDELREHVPETEILGRDGHHFVVVLDEHIPEPWKNRFEEASTGSTRLRQGCYASDWRRFLRLWAHEMKHLEAHRTPTLGIS
;
A
#
# COMPACT_ATOMS: atom_id res chain seq x y z
N MET A 1 14.83 7.35 10.33
CA MET A 1 13.56 6.69 10.04
C MET A 1 12.57 7.12 11.09
N ASN A 2 11.47 7.76 10.70
CA ASN A 2 10.41 8.14 11.64
C ASN A 2 9.48 6.93 11.93
N GLU A 3 8.50 7.11 12.81
CA GLU A 3 7.58 6.04 13.21
C GLU A 3 6.74 5.52 12.04
N LEU A 4 6.23 6.41 11.19
CA LEU A 4 5.42 6.05 10.01
C LEU A 4 6.23 5.23 9.01
N GLU A 5 7.43 5.70 8.66
CA GLU A 5 8.36 4.97 7.78
C GLU A 5 8.67 3.56 8.35
N THR A 6 8.83 3.46 9.67
CA THR A 6 9.08 2.18 10.34
C THR A 6 7.90 1.23 10.20
N ARG A 7 6.67 1.72 10.45
CA ARG A 7 5.44 0.92 10.32
C ARG A 7 5.24 0.45 8.89
N GLU A 8 5.35 1.34 7.91
CA GLU A 8 5.06 1.00 6.52
C GLU A 8 6.12 0.09 5.89
N ARG A 9 7.39 0.21 6.29
CA ARG A 9 8.42 -0.76 5.92
C ARG A 9 8.16 -2.15 6.49
N GLN A 10 7.78 -2.23 7.77
CA GLN A 10 7.45 -3.50 8.41
C GLN A 10 6.21 -4.13 7.76
N ARG A 11 5.16 -3.33 7.50
CA ARG A 11 3.96 -3.75 6.79
C ARG A 11 4.31 -4.32 5.42
N ARG A 12 5.09 -3.59 4.63
CA ARG A 12 5.46 -4.01 3.28
C ARG A 12 6.20 -5.35 3.29
N ARG A 13 7.16 -5.50 4.20
CA ARG A 13 7.91 -6.75 4.38
C ARG A 13 6.99 -7.91 4.79
N ALA A 14 6.11 -7.70 5.76
CA ALA A 14 5.20 -8.74 6.23
C ALA A 14 4.22 -9.17 5.12
N LEU A 15 3.64 -8.22 4.36
CA LEU A 15 2.77 -8.54 3.23
C LEU A 15 3.51 -9.30 2.13
N TRP A 16 4.76 -8.94 1.83
CA TRP A 16 5.55 -9.64 0.80
C TRP A 16 5.87 -11.09 1.18
N GLU A 17 6.21 -11.36 2.44
CA GLU A 17 6.40 -12.74 2.90
C GLU A 17 5.08 -13.50 2.92
N LEU A 18 3.97 -12.86 3.28
CA LEU A 18 2.64 -13.48 3.30
C LEU A 18 2.15 -13.88 1.90
N GLU A 19 2.47 -13.09 0.86
CA GLU A 19 2.16 -13.39 -0.55
C GLU A 19 2.76 -14.73 -1.01
N ARG A 20 3.91 -15.13 -0.45
CA ARG A 20 4.60 -16.39 -0.78
C ARG A 20 4.04 -17.60 -0.05
N LEU A 21 3.13 -17.39 0.91
CA LEU A 21 2.59 -18.43 1.77
C LEU A 21 1.13 -18.73 1.40
N GLN A 22 0.76 -20.01 1.56
CA GLN A 22 -0.63 -20.44 1.45
C GLN A 22 -1.40 -20.14 2.74
N PRO A 23 -2.69 -19.77 2.66
CA PRO A 23 -3.56 -19.66 3.82
C PRO A 23 -3.48 -20.90 4.72
N GLY A 24 -3.34 -20.68 6.03
CA GLY A 24 -3.21 -21.73 7.04
C GLY A 24 -1.78 -22.24 7.30
N ALA A 25 -0.77 -21.74 6.57
CA ALA A 25 0.63 -22.07 6.88
C ALA A 25 1.04 -21.55 8.27
N ASP A 26 1.73 -22.37 9.06
CA ASP A 26 2.20 -21.97 10.39
C ASP A 26 3.12 -20.75 10.36
N GLN A 27 3.94 -20.63 9.31
CA GLN A 27 4.82 -19.49 9.09
C GLN A 27 4.06 -18.17 8.92
N ALA A 28 2.80 -18.21 8.47
CA ALA A 28 1.98 -17.02 8.28
C ALA A 28 1.65 -16.33 9.62
N LYS A 29 1.58 -17.09 10.73
CA LYS A 29 1.24 -16.58 12.08
C LYS A 29 2.12 -15.41 12.52
N LEU A 30 3.43 -15.48 12.23
CA LEU A 30 4.36 -14.40 12.57
C LEU A 30 4.04 -13.12 11.79
N HIS A 31 3.78 -13.24 10.49
CA HIS A 31 3.48 -12.09 9.63
C HIS A 31 2.11 -11.48 9.94
N LEU A 32 1.12 -12.32 10.25
CA LEU A 32 -0.20 -11.88 10.72
C LEU A 32 -0.09 -11.08 12.03
N ALA A 33 0.66 -11.57 13.02
CA ALA A 33 0.85 -10.86 14.28
C ALA A 33 1.49 -9.46 14.08
N ILE A 34 2.45 -9.34 13.17
CA ILE A 34 3.05 -8.03 12.81
C ILE A 34 1.99 -7.12 12.19
N LEU A 35 1.22 -7.62 11.21
CA LEU A 35 0.21 -6.81 10.53
C LEU A 35 -0.92 -6.39 11.46
N ASP A 36 -1.36 -7.27 12.36
CA ASP A 36 -2.38 -7.01 13.36
C ASP A 36 -1.92 -5.95 14.37
N ASP A 37 -0.64 -5.98 14.80
CA ASP A 37 -0.07 -4.95 15.66
C ASP A 37 -0.05 -3.59 14.96
N ILE A 38 0.40 -3.53 13.69
CA ILE A 38 0.41 -2.29 12.94
C ILE A 38 -1.02 -1.76 12.74
N GLU A 39 -1.99 -2.60 12.37
CA GLU A 39 -3.41 -2.21 12.23
C GLU A 39 -4.05 -1.75 13.55
N ARG A 40 -3.64 -2.30 14.69
CA ARG A 40 -4.04 -1.80 16.01
C ARG A 40 -3.45 -0.40 16.24
N ARG A 41 -2.15 -0.23 15.98
CA ARG A 41 -1.46 1.05 16.19
C ARG A 41 -1.94 2.15 15.23
N ASP A 42 -2.33 1.82 14.00
CA ASP A 42 -2.92 2.77 13.07
C ASP A 42 -4.27 3.32 13.57
N ARG A 43 -5.02 2.52 14.35
CA ARG A 43 -6.29 2.94 14.96
C ARG A 43 -6.10 3.71 16.27
N GLU A 44 -5.15 3.30 17.10
CA GLU A 44 -4.91 3.89 18.42
C GLU A 44 -4.03 5.15 18.37
N GLU A 45 -3.07 5.16 17.44
CA GLU A 45 -2.07 6.21 17.24
C GLU A 45 -1.96 6.50 15.72
N PRO A 46 -3.01 7.06 15.10
CA PRO A 46 -3.02 7.32 13.66
C PRO A 46 -1.93 8.33 13.29
N ILE A 47 -1.22 8.04 12.19
CA ILE A 47 -0.25 8.96 11.58
C ILE A 47 -0.68 9.23 10.14
N GLY A 48 -0.91 10.50 9.83
CA GLY A 48 -1.43 10.94 8.53
C GLY A 48 -2.96 11.07 8.52
N GLU A 49 -3.45 12.04 7.77
CA GLU A 49 -4.89 12.37 7.70
C GLU A 49 -5.73 11.30 6.98
N ALA A 50 -5.08 10.51 6.11
CA ALA A 50 -5.74 9.50 5.29
C ALA A 50 -5.60 8.08 5.85
N TRP A 51 -5.26 7.92 7.14
CA TRP A 51 -5.05 6.60 7.76
C TRP A 51 -6.24 5.64 7.58
N ALA A 52 -7.46 6.20 7.58
CA ALA A 52 -8.71 5.47 7.43
C ALA A 52 -9.28 5.49 6.00
N MET A 53 -8.66 6.19 5.05
CA MET A 53 -9.20 6.27 3.69
C MET A 53 -9.16 4.89 3.01
N SER A 54 -10.27 4.54 2.41
CA SER A 54 -10.41 3.41 1.51
C SER A 54 -9.73 3.66 0.16
N ILE A 55 -9.54 2.60 -0.61
CA ILE A 55 -8.97 2.70 -1.97
C ILE A 55 -9.86 3.55 -2.88
N ASP A 56 -11.18 3.50 -2.72
CA ASP A 56 -12.10 4.28 -3.55
C ASP A 56 -12.05 5.77 -3.18
N GLU A 57 -11.99 6.10 -1.89
CA GLU A 57 -11.78 7.48 -1.44
C GLU A 57 -10.44 8.03 -1.96
N LEU A 58 -9.37 7.24 -1.99
CA LEU A 58 -8.08 7.68 -2.56
C LEU A 58 -8.15 7.93 -4.07
N ARG A 59 -8.92 7.14 -4.82
CA ARG A 59 -9.10 7.34 -6.26
C ARG A 59 -9.78 8.67 -6.56
N GLU A 60 -10.70 9.07 -5.69
CA GLU A 60 -11.42 10.35 -5.80
C GLU A 60 -10.58 11.51 -5.25
N HIS A 61 -9.81 11.28 -4.19
CA HIS A 61 -9.05 12.31 -3.48
C HIS A 61 -7.74 12.69 -4.17
N VAL A 62 -7.04 11.74 -4.79
CA VAL A 62 -5.72 11.97 -5.38
C VAL A 62 -5.86 12.33 -6.87
N PRO A 63 -5.74 13.63 -7.25
CA PRO A 63 -5.91 14.04 -8.63
C PRO A 63 -4.77 13.54 -9.53
N GLU A 64 -5.14 13.26 -10.77
CA GLU A 64 -4.21 13.01 -11.86
C GLU A 64 -3.98 14.30 -12.65
N THR A 65 -2.71 14.61 -12.92
CA THR A 65 -2.29 15.81 -13.62
C THR A 65 -1.70 15.43 -14.98
N GLU A 66 -2.23 16.01 -16.04
CA GLU A 66 -1.64 15.92 -17.36
C GLU A 66 -0.46 16.90 -17.49
N ILE A 67 0.68 16.41 -17.98
CA ILE A 67 1.90 17.20 -18.19
C ILE A 67 2.37 17.02 -19.62
N LEU A 68 2.76 18.14 -20.24
CA LEU A 68 3.41 18.16 -21.56
C LEU A 68 4.93 18.04 -21.40
N GLY A 69 5.50 16.97 -21.97
CA GLY A 69 6.93 16.77 -22.07
C GLY A 69 7.61 17.75 -23.02
N ARG A 70 8.93 17.91 -22.87
CA ARG A 70 9.74 18.76 -23.77
C ARG A 70 9.79 18.24 -25.20
N ASP A 71 9.52 16.95 -25.37
CA ASP A 71 9.39 16.23 -26.65
C ASP A 71 7.97 16.35 -27.26
N GLY A 72 7.05 17.07 -26.60
CA GLY A 72 5.67 17.22 -27.04
C GLY A 72 4.76 16.05 -26.67
N HIS A 73 5.26 15.05 -25.94
CA HIS A 73 4.44 13.94 -25.49
C HIS A 73 3.71 14.26 -24.18
N HIS A 74 2.43 13.93 -24.13
CA HIS A 74 1.61 14.08 -22.94
C HIS A 74 1.75 12.85 -22.04
N PHE A 75 1.90 13.07 -20.74
CA PHE A 75 1.89 12.02 -19.74
C PHE A 75 1.05 12.43 -18.54
N VAL A 76 0.41 11.44 -17.91
CA VAL A 76 -0.46 11.64 -16.75
C VAL A 76 0.29 11.20 -15.51
N VAL A 77 0.37 12.08 -14.52
CA VAL A 77 1.12 11.88 -13.29
C VAL A 77 0.23 12.03 -12.07
N VAL A 78 0.67 11.47 -10.97
CA VAL A 78 0.22 11.85 -9.63
C VAL A 78 1.37 12.57 -8.95
N LEU A 79 1.11 13.76 -8.41
CA LEU A 79 2.13 14.52 -7.70
C LEU A 79 2.26 14.02 -6.26
N ASP A 80 3.49 13.96 -5.76
CA ASP A 80 3.78 13.45 -4.41
C ASP A 80 3.18 14.30 -3.29
N GLU A 81 2.86 15.57 -3.58
CA GLU A 81 2.17 16.47 -2.64
C GLU A 81 0.66 16.20 -2.55
N HIS A 82 0.10 15.49 -3.52
CA HIS A 82 -1.32 15.14 -3.56
C HIS A 82 -1.63 13.78 -2.94
N ILE A 83 -0.61 12.97 -2.63
CA ILE A 83 -0.81 11.68 -1.98
C ILE A 83 -0.75 11.90 -0.46
N PRO A 84 -1.87 11.76 0.27
CA PRO A 84 -1.87 11.98 1.70
C PRO A 84 -1.16 10.85 2.45
N GLU A 85 -0.58 11.15 3.60
CA GLU A 85 -0.07 10.12 4.50
C GLU A 85 -1.23 9.36 5.17
N PRO A 86 -1.10 8.05 5.41
CA PRO A 86 0.10 7.20 5.25
C PRO A 86 0.29 6.60 3.85
N TRP A 87 -0.60 6.91 2.90
CA TRP A 87 -0.64 6.26 1.60
C TRP A 87 0.55 6.59 0.70
N LYS A 88 1.15 7.76 0.90
CA LYS A 88 2.42 8.11 0.27
C LYS A 88 3.54 7.16 0.68
N ASN A 89 3.75 6.97 1.98
CA ASN A 89 4.75 6.01 2.47
C ASN A 89 4.44 4.56 2.07
N ARG A 90 3.17 4.14 2.09
CA ARG A 90 2.74 2.82 1.59
C ARG A 90 3.15 2.61 0.14
N PHE A 91 2.89 3.61 -0.70
CA PHE A 91 3.25 3.57 -2.12
C PHE A 91 4.76 3.59 -2.32
N GLU A 92 5.49 4.40 -1.56
CA GLU A 92 6.95 4.48 -1.63
C GLU A 92 7.62 3.15 -1.28
N GLU A 93 7.26 2.55 -0.15
CA GLU A 93 7.81 1.27 0.27
C GLU A 93 7.44 0.15 -0.73
N ALA A 94 6.21 0.15 -1.27
CA ALA A 94 5.78 -0.81 -2.29
C ALA A 94 6.42 -0.61 -3.67
N SER A 95 6.84 0.61 -3.99
CA SER A 95 7.41 0.96 -5.30
C SER A 95 8.93 1.09 -5.28
N THR A 96 9.58 0.64 -4.20
CA THR A 96 11.04 0.69 -4.05
C THR A 96 11.74 0.10 -5.29
N GLY A 97 12.61 0.92 -5.92
CA GLY A 97 13.32 0.54 -7.15
C GLY A 97 12.59 0.85 -8.47
N SER A 98 11.36 1.36 -8.43
CA SER A 98 10.65 1.83 -9.62
C SER A 98 11.18 3.19 -10.10
N THR A 99 11.18 3.41 -11.40
CA THR A 99 11.49 4.72 -11.99
C THR A 99 10.38 5.72 -11.62
N ARG A 100 10.76 6.90 -11.11
CA ARG A 100 9.83 7.98 -10.73
C ARG A 100 10.25 9.31 -11.33
N LEU A 101 9.29 10.22 -11.45
CA LEU A 101 9.57 11.62 -11.74
C LEU A 101 10.02 12.32 -10.45
N ARG A 102 10.70 13.46 -10.57
CA ARG A 102 11.19 14.21 -9.40
C ARG A 102 10.07 14.68 -8.46
N GLN A 103 8.88 14.90 -9.01
CA GLN A 103 7.74 15.50 -8.32
C GLN A 103 6.56 14.54 -8.11
N GLY A 104 6.69 13.28 -8.53
CA GLY A 104 5.55 12.39 -8.64
C GLY A 104 5.86 11.03 -9.25
N CYS A 105 4.80 10.28 -9.50
CA CYS A 105 4.84 9.01 -10.22
C CYS A 105 3.91 9.07 -11.45
N TYR A 106 4.06 8.11 -12.36
CA TYR A 106 3.07 7.95 -13.41
C TYR A 106 1.73 7.53 -12.80
N ALA A 107 0.63 8.09 -13.29
CA ALA A 107 -0.71 7.73 -12.81
C ALA A 107 -1.00 6.22 -12.99
N SER A 108 -0.43 5.59 -14.01
CA SER A 108 -0.50 4.13 -14.19
C SER A 108 0.12 3.35 -13.04
N ASP A 109 1.23 3.83 -12.46
CA ASP A 109 1.91 3.17 -11.34
C ASP A 109 1.10 3.32 -10.06
N TRP A 110 0.56 4.51 -9.82
CA TRP A 110 -0.37 4.76 -8.71
C TRP A 110 -1.61 3.85 -8.80
N ARG A 111 -2.29 3.80 -9.95
CA ARG A 111 -3.44 2.91 -10.17
C ARG A 111 -3.07 1.44 -10.00
N ARG A 112 -1.88 1.03 -10.47
CA ARG A 112 -1.38 -0.34 -10.31
C ARG A 112 -1.19 -0.66 -8.83
N PHE A 113 -0.55 0.23 -8.07
CA PHE A 113 -0.36 0.08 -6.64
C PHE A 113 -1.70 -0.13 -5.91
N LEU A 114 -2.69 0.75 -6.13
CA LEU A 114 -4.01 0.62 -5.49
C LEU A 114 -4.68 -0.74 -5.81
N ARG A 115 -4.54 -1.22 -7.05
CA ARG A 115 -5.09 -2.53 -7.45
C ARG A 115 -4.40 -3.69 -6.76
N LEU A 116 -3.06 -3.65 -6.69
CA LEU A 116 -2.26 -4.69 -6.03
C LEU A 116 -2.51 -4.69 -4.53
N TRP A 117 -2.59 -3.52 -3.90
CA TRP A 117 -2.95 -3.39 -2.49
C TRP A 117 -4.29 -4.06 -2.20
N ALA A 118 -5.32 -3.83 -3.02
CA ALA A 118 -6.61 -4.49 -2.87
C ALA A 118 -6.51 -6.03 -2.93
N HIS A 119 -5.63 -6.55 -3.78
CA HIS A 119 -5.39 -7.99 -3.89
C HIS A 119 -4.65 -8.53 -2.66
N GLU A 120 -3.63 -7.81 -2.19
CA GLU A 120 -2.87 -8.15 -0.98
C GLU A 120 -3.77 -8.18 0.26
N MET A 121 -4.68 -7.22 0.41
CA MET A 121 -5.64 -7.20 1.53
C MET A 121 -6.60 -8.40 1.48
N LYS A 122 -7.07 -8.79 0.29
CA LYS A 122 -7.88 -10.02 0.14
C LYS A 122 -7.11 -11.28 0.50
N HIS A 123 -5.82 -11.34 0.14
CA HIS A 123 -4.96 -12.48 0.51
C HIS A 123 -4.72 -12.52 2.03
N LEU A 124 -4.50 -11.36 2.65
CA LEU A 124 -4.41 -11.22 4.10
C LEU A 124 -5.68 -11.71 4.81
N GLU A 125 -6.87 -11.32 4.32
CA GLU A 125 -8.16 -11.81 4.84
C GLU A 125 -8.30 -13.34 4.69
N ALA A 126 -7.84 -13.92 3.58
CA ALA A 126 -7.83 -15.36 3.38
C ALA A 126 -6.94 -16.08 4.40
N HIS A 127 -5.79 -15.51 4.77
CA HIS A 127 -4.93 -16.03 5.84
C HIS A 127 -5.56 -15.92 7.24
N ARG A 128 -6.39 -14.89 7.48
CA ARG A 128 -7.10 -14.69 8.76
C ARG A 128 -8.31 -15.60 8.90
N THR A 129 -8.91 -16.02 7.78
CA THR A 129 -10.08 -16.90 7.80
C THR A 129 -9.63 -18.34 8.05
N PRO A 130 -10.15 -19.03 9.09
CA PRO A 130 -9.87 -20.44 9.28
C PRO A 130 -10.36 -21.22 8.06
N THR A 131 -9.48 -21.98 7.42
CA THR A 131 -9.91 -23.00 6.45
C THR A 131 -10.74 -24.02 7.22
N LEU A 132 -12.07 -23.90 7.17
CA LEU A 132 -12.96 -24.94 7.67
C LEU A 132 -12.72 -26.17 6.82
N GLY A 133 -11.89 -27.07 7.33
CA GLY A 133 -11.68 -28.39 6.75
C GLY A 133 -13.02 -29.11 6.74
N ILE A 134 -13.58 -29.30 5.55
CA ILE A 134 -14.63 -30.28 5.32
C ILE A 134 -13.93 -31.63 5.51
N SER A 135 -14.05 -32.20 6.71
CA SER A 135 -13.81 -33.63 6.96
C SER A 135 -14.99 -34.45 6.45
#